data_AF-A0AA37PU78-F1
#
_entry.id   AF-A0AA37PU78-F1
#
_cell.length_a   1.000
_cell.length_b   1.000
_cell.length_c   1.000
_cell.angle_alpha   90.00
_cell.angle_beta   90.00
_cell.angle_gamma   90.00
#
_symmetry.space_group_name_H-M   'P 1'
#
loop_
_entity.id
_entity.type
_entity.pdbx_description
1 polymer ?
#
loop_
_entity_poly.entity_id
_entity_poly.type
_entity_poly.pdbx_seq_one_letter_code
_entity_poly.pdbx_strand_id
1 'polypeptide(L)'
;MEIALAGFAGFHTTTPPSSETAFGVYRPAYVARSALTHVLVDADGTRHEIPDPPTGAVPPAGIAPPAKLPVPSGPTRRAPLGSVLGARSGDKGGNANLGLWARDDPGYAWARDYFSVERLRTLLGPETAHLPIERFELPNLRALNVVVHGLLGDGVASSTRPDAQAKGLGEYVRSRMVDIPQSLLDTH
;
A
#
# COMPACT_ATOMS: atom_id res chain seq x y z
N MET A 1 -13.76 -25.16 -12.34
CA MET A 1 -13.77 -24.40 -11.07
C MET A 1 -13.81 -22.92 -11.43
N GLU A 2 -14.99 -22.41 -11.80
CA GLU A 2 -15.18 -21.04 -12.30
C GLU A 2 -15.38 -19.99 -11.18
N ILE A 3 -15.53 -20.43 -9.93
CA ILE A 3 -15.90 -19.58 -8.80
C ILE A 3 -14.78 -18.58 -8.42
N ALA A 4 -13.51 -18.88 -8.78
CA ALA A 4 -12.38 -18.01 -8.45
C ALA A 4 -12.26 -16.76 -9.33
N LEU A 5 -12.89 -16.74 -10.51
CA LEU A 5 -12.80 -15.61 -11.47
C LEU A 5 -14.01 -14.65 -11.41
N ALA A 6 -15.11 -15.06 -10.75
CA ALA A 6 -16.32 -14.26 -10.60
C ALA A 6 -16.47 -13.62 -9.20
N GLY A 7 -15.47 -13.76 -8.32
CA GLY A 7 -15.49 -13.25 -6.96
C GLY A 7 -15.02 -11.80 -6.83
N PHE A 8 -15.39 -11.14 -5.72
CA PHE A 8 -14.84 -9.85 -5.35
C PHE A 8 -13.33 -9.96 -5.11
N ALA A 9 -12.55 -8.99 -5.58
CA ALA A 9 -11.10 -8.96 -5.38
C ALA A 9 -10.76 -9.06 -3.88
N GLY A 10 -9.98 -10.09 -3.51
CA GLY A 10 -9.60 -10.37 -2.12
C GLY A 10 -10.50 -11.36 -1.37
N PHE A 11 -11.58 -11.86 -1.97
CA PHE A 11 -12.46 -12.86 -1.37
C PHE A 11 -12.27 -14.24 -2.00
N HIS A 12 -11.65 -15.17 -1.28
CA HIS A 12 -11.38 -16.54 -1.74
C HIS A 12 -11.73 -17.57 -0.66
N THR A 13 -13.00 -17.98 -0.57
CA THR A 13 -13.40 -19.07 0.34
C THR A 13 -13.34 -20.40 -0.41
N THR A 14 -12.23 -21.13 -0.26
CA THR A 14 -12.06 -22.46 -0.89
C THR A 14 -12.17 -23.61 0.11
N THR A 15 -12.34 -23.34 1.40
CA THR A 15 -12.27 -24.38 2.45
C THR A 15 -13.28 -24.08 3.57
N PRO A 16 -13.97 -25.11 4.13
CA PRO A 16 -14.83 -24.96 5.30
C PRO A 16 -14.05 -24.45 6.53
N PRO A 17 -14.73 -23.84 7.53
CA PRO A 17 -14.11 -23.47 8.81
C PRO A 17 -13.46 -24.68 9.49
N SER A 18 -12.29 -24.48 10.10
CA SER A 18 -11.60 -25.48 10.92
C SER A 18 -11.46 -25.02 12.38
N SER A 19 -11.04 -25.93 13.26
CA SER A 19 -10.59 -25.58 14.62
C SER A 19 -9.40 -24.61 14.60
N GLU A 20 -9.24 -23.86 15.69
CA GLU A 20 -8.15 -22.94 15.91
C GLU A 20 -6.79 -23.65 15.89
N THR A 21 -5.77 -22.95 15.38
CA THR A 21 -4.38 -23.44 15.37
C THR A 21 -3.45 -22.32 15.79
N ALA A 22 -2.31 -22.67 16.39
CA ALA A 22 -1.28 -21.71 16.71
C ALA A 22 -0.72 -21.09 15.42
N PHE A 23 -0.53 -19.77 15.42
CA PHE A 23 0.07 -19.06 14.30
C PHE A 23 1.26 -18.21 14.74
N GLY A 24 2.24 -18.07 13.84
CA GLY A 24 3.40 -17.21 14.07
C GLY A 24 3.05 -15.74 13.85
N VAL A 25 3.36 -14.89 14.83
CA VAL A 25 3.33 -13.44 14.67
C VAL A 25 4.71 -12.99 14.22
N TYR A 26 4.80 -12.33 13.07
CA TYR A 26 6.06 -11.73 12.61
C TYR A 26 6.01 -10.21 12.73
N ARG A 27 7.09 -9.62 13.23
CA ARG A 27 7.31 -8.18 13.23
C ARG A 27 8.62 -7.89 12.51
N PRO A 28 8.68 -6.87 11.63
CA PRO A 28 9.94 -6.45 11.06
C PRO A 28 10.88 -6.01 12.19
N ALA A 29 12.11 -6.52 12.17
CA ALA A 29 13.15 -6.15 13.10
C ALA A 29 14.45 -5.93 12.33
N TYR A 30 15.26 -4.99 12.80
CA TYR A 30 16.61 -4.85 12.30
C TYR A 30 17.46 -5.99 12.86
N VAL A 31 18.14 -6.70 11.97
CA VAL A 31 19.21 -7.63 12.34
C VAL A 31 20.52 -6.91 12.07
N ALA A 32 21.44 -6.96 13.03
CA ALA A 32 22.78 -6.42 12.83
C ALA A 32 23.39 -7.13 11.62
N ARG A 33 23.89 -6.37 10.66
CA ARG A 33 24.49 -6.93 9.45
C ARG A 33 25.60 -7.92 9.77
N SER A 34 26.43 -7.59 10.76
CA SER A 34 27.52 -8.44 11.26
C SER A 34 27.06 -9.80 11.82
N ALA A 35 25.76 -9.99 12.05
CA ALA A 35 25.20 -11.27 12.45
C ALA A 35 24.82 -12.18 11.26
N LEU A 36 25.02 -11.71 10.01
CA LEU A 36 24.69 -12.45 8.79
C LEU A 36 25.96 -12.80 8.01
N THR A 37 26.04 -14.04 7.53
CA THR A 37 27.03 -14.45 6.53
C THR A 37 26.38 -14.39 5.15
N HIS A 38 26.89 -13.55 4.26
CA HIS A 38 26.42 -13.46 2.88
C HIS A 38 27.03 -14.62 2.07
N VAL A 39 26.19 -15.43 1.42
CA VAL A 39 26.66 -16.60 0.66
C VAL A 39 26.00 -16.63 -0.72
N LEU A 40 26.81 -16.75 -1.77
CA LEU A 40 26.37 -17.14 -3.11
C LEU A 40 26.38 -18.67 -3.19
N VAL A 41 25.29 -19.26 -3.68
CA VAL A 41 25.18 -20.70 -3.90
C VAL A 41 25.00 -20.95 -5.38
N ASP A 42 25.95 -21.67 -5.98
CA ASP A 42 25.93 -22.03 -7.39
C ASP A 42 24.92 -23.17 -7.66
N ALA A 43 24.60 -23.40 -8.94
CA ALA A 43 23.64 -24.43 -9.36
C ALA A 43 24.09 -25.86 -9.02
N ASP A 44 25.39 -26.09 -8.85
CA ASP A 44 25.98 -27.37 -8.41
C ASP A 44 26.07 -27.51 -6.88
N GLY A 45 25.62 -26.48 -6.15
CA GLY A 45 25.64 -26.42 -4.69
C GLY A 45 26.94 -25.85 -4.10
N THR A 46 27.92 -25.44 -4.91
CA THR A 46 29.13 -24.76 -4.43
C THR A 46 28.76 -23.46 -3.73
N ARG A 47 29.41 -23.18 -2.59
CA ARG A 47 29.11 -22.01 -1.75
C ARG A 47 30.30 -21.07 -1.71
N HIS A 48 30.06 -19.81 -2.04
CA HIS A 48 31.06 -18.74 -1.96
C HIS A 48 30.62 -17.73 -0.91
N GLU A 49 31.45 -17.52 0.12
CA GLU A 49 31.22 -16.45 1.07
C GLU A 49 31.50 -15.10 0.39
N ILE A 50 30.54 -14.19 0.50
CA ILE A 50 30.63 -12.86 -0.07
C ILE A 50 31.00 -11.91 1.06
N PRO A 51 32.14 -11.20 0.99
CA PRO A 51 32.48 -10.23 2.01
C PRO A 51 31.46 -9.10 2.02
N ASP A 52 31.26 -8.50 3.19
CA ASP A 52 30.40 -7.35 3.37
C ASP A 52 30.83 -6.20 2.44
N PRO A 53 29.97 -5.71 1.51
CA PRO A 53 30.33 -4.54 0.73
C PRO A 53 30.58 -3.34 1.63
N PRO A 54 31.51 -2.44 1.25
CA PRO A 54 31.85 -1.27 2.03
C PRO A 54 30.60 -0.41 2.28
N THR A 55 30.36 -0.09 3.55
CA THR A 55 29.30 0.82 3.95
C THR A 55 29.78 2.25 3.77
N GLY A 56 29.28 2.93 2.74
CA GLY A 56 29.33 4.38 2.68
C GLY A 56 28.28 4.98 3.60
N ALA A 57 28.49 6.22 4.05
CA ALA A 57 27.37 7.03 4.53
C ALA A 57 26.36 7.10 3.38
N VAL A 58 25.20 6.46 3.55
CA VAL A 58 24.07 6.71 2.67
C VAL A 58 23.80 8.20 2.84
N PRO A 59 23.99 9.04 1.79
CA PRO A 59 23.55 10.43 1.90
C PRO A 59 22.10 10.34 2.35
N PRO A 60 21.66 11.07 3.38
CA PRO A 60 20.25 11.07 3.74
C PRO A 60 19.51 11.28 2.43
N ALA A 61 18.66 10.32 2.05
CA ALA A 61 18.01 10.34 0.76
C ALA A 61 17.31 11.69 0.71
N GLY A 62 17.92 12.62 0.00
CA GLY A 62 17.46 13.98 -0.09
C GLY A 62 16.23 13.86 -0.95
N ILE A 63 15.08 13.60 -0.32
CA ILE A 63 13.81 13.81 -0.97
C ILE A 63 13.80 15.33 -1.17
N ALA A 64 14.30 15.76 -2.33
CA ALA A 64 14.21 17.14 -2.73
C ALA A 64 12.74 17.53 -2.52
N PRO A 65 12.46 18.66 -1.87
CA PRO A 65 11.08 19.10 -1.67
C PRO A 65 10.38 19.01 -3.02
N PRO A 66 9.27 18.26 -3.13
CA PRO A 66 8.64 18.06 -4.42
C PRO A 66 8.31 19.42 -5.00
N ALA A 67 8.59 19.61 -6.29
CA ALA A 67 8.22 20.84 -6.98
C ALA A 67 6.73 21.14 -6.72
N LYS A 68 6.40 22.41 -6.46
CA LYS A 68 5.00 22.82 -6.30
C LYS A 68 4.31 22.71 -7.66
N LEU A 69 3.76 21.53 -7.94
CA LEU A 69 2.87 21.31 -9.06
C LEU A 69 1.56 22.08 -8.82
N PRO A 70 1.03 22.79 -9.82
CA PRO A 70 -0.26 23.45 -9.71
C PRO A 70 -1.36 22.40 -9.51
N VAL A 71 -2.18 22.59 -8.48
CA VAL A 71 -3.32 21.71 -8.20
C VAL A 71 -4.47 22.10 -9.13
N PRO A 72 -5.04 21.17 -9.90
CA PRO A 72 -6.22 21.43 -10.72
C PRO A 72 -7.39 22.00 -9.90
N SER A 73 -7.94 23.10 -10.37
CA SER A 73 -9.08 23.81 -9.79
C SER A 73 -10.22 23.94 -10.80
N GLY A 74 -11.44 24.25 -10.34
CA GLY A 74 -12.58 24.50 -11.21
C GLY A 74 -13.79 23.61 -10.87
N PRO A 75 -14.74 23.42 -11.80
CA PRO A 75 -15.92 22.60 -11.56
C PRO A 75 -15.54 21.15 -11.29
N THR A 76 -16.20 20.55 -10.30
CA THR A 76 -16.02 19.15 -9.94
C THR A 76 -17.20 18.31 -10.40
N ARG A 77 -16.96 17.03 -10.66
CA ARG A 77 -17.99 16.01 -10.91
C ARG A 77 -17.83 14.86 -9.93
N ARG A 78 -18.95 14.36 -9.41
CA ARG A 78 -18.96 13.19 -8.53
C ARG A 78 -18.59 11.94 -9.33
N ALA A 79 -17.48 11.30 -8.99
CA ALA A 79 -16.96 10.13 -9.69
C ALA A 79 -16.16 9.24 -8.72
N PRO A 80 -15.98 7.94 -9.02
CA PRO A 80 -15.16 7.06 -8.20
C PRO A 80 -13.70 7.47 -8.27
N LEU A 81 -12.95 7.42 -7.16
CA LEU A 81 -11.51 7.68 -7.13
C LEU A 81 -10.73 6.88 -8.17
N GLY A 82 -11.18 5.65 -8.46
CA GLY A 82 -10.59 4.77 -9.46
C GLY A 82 -10.66 5.29 -10.91
N SER A 83 -11.43 6.34 -11.18
CA SER A 83 -11.45 7.02 -12.48
C SER A 83 -10.18 7.82 -12.77
N VAL A 84 -9.48 8.26 -11.72
CA VAL A 84 -8.27 9.10 -11.85
C VAL A 84 -7.03 8.49 -11.19
N LEU A 85 -7.21 7.47 -10.33
CA LEU A 85 -6.11 6.80 -9.64
C LEU A 85 -6.10 5.29 -9.83
N GLY A 86 -4.91 4.74 -10.04
CA GLY A 86 -4.63 3.33 -9.81
C GLY A 86 -4.31 3.05 -8.34
N ALA A 87 -4.51 1.81 -7.90
CA ALA A 87 -4.19 1.40 -6.54
C ALA A 87 -3.65 -0.03 -6.47
N ARG A 88 -2.82 -0.29 -5.46
CA ARG A 88 -2.41 -1.62 -5.02
C ARG A 88 -2.37 -1.62 -3.51
N SER A 89 -2.72 -2.75 -2.91
CA SER A 89 -2.67 -2.91 -1.47
C SER A 89 -2.28 -4.32 -1.06
N GLY A 90 -1.81 -4.46 0.17
CA GLY A 90 -1.36 -5.73 0.72
C GLY A 90 -0.95 -5.60 2.17
N ASP A 91 -0.74 -6.74 2.81
CA ASP A 91 -0.31 -6.81 4.20
C ASP A 91 1.19 -6.53 4.36
N LYS A 92 1.53 -6.02 5.53
CA LYS A 92 2.89 -6.03 6.06
C LYS A 92 2.81 -6.38 7.55
N GLY A 93 2.63 -7.67 7.82
CA GLY A 93 2.34 -8.20 9.15
C GLY A 93 0.92 -7.81 9.53
N GLY A 94 0.75 -7.22 10.72
CA GLY A 94 -0.52 -6.65 11.17
C GLY A 94 -0.95 -5.36 10.45
N ASN A 95 -0.09 -4.77 9.64
CA ASN A 95 -0.34 -3.49 8.98
C ASN A 95 -0.87 -3.68 7.57
N ALA A 96 -1.63 -2.72 7.08
CA ALA A 96 -2.03 -2.64 5.68
C ALA A 96 -1.24 -1.54 4.95
N ASN A 97 -0.73 -1.87 3.77
CA ASN A 97 -0.11 -0.92 2.87
C ASN A 97 -1.06 -0.63 1.70
N LEU A 98 -1.22 0.65 1.37
CA LEU A 98 -2.04 1.15 0.27
C LEU A 98 -1.22 2.13 -0.59
N GLY A 99 -0.87 1.70 -1.80
CA GLY A 99 -0.30 2.55 -2.83
C GLY A 99 -1.39 3.12 -3.74
N LEU A 100 -1.35 4.43 -3.98
CA LEU A 100 -2.20 5.16 -4.92
C LEU A 100 -1.31 5.90 -5.92
N TRP A 101 -1.60 5.82 -7.22
CA TRP A 101 -0.82 6.56 -8.23
C TRP A 101 -1.71 7.23 -9.28
N ALA A 102 -1.26 8.38 -9.75
CA ALA A 102 -1.85 9.11 -10.86
C ALA A 102 -1.12 8.80 -12.17
N ARG A 103 -1.78 9.10 -13.29
CA ARG A 103 -1.23 8.91 -14.63
C ARG A 103 -0.29 10.06 -15.04
N ASP A 104 -0.56 11.26 -14.54
CA ASP A 104 0.12 12.49 -14.91
C ASP A 104 0.38 13.39 -13.68
N ASP A 105 1.12 14.48 -13.92
CA ASP A 105 1.49 15.44 -12.87
C ASP A 105 0.27 16.19 -12.30
N PRO A 106 -0.73 16.63 -13.10
CA PRO A 106 -1.96 17.22 -12.56
C PRO A 106 -2.74 16.28 -11.63
N GLY A 107 -2.89 15.00 -12.01
CA GLY A 107 -3.56 14.01 -11.18
C GLY A 107 -2.79 13.72 -9.88
N TYR A 108 -1.46 13.69 -9.94
CA TYR A 108 -0.62 13.54 -8.75
C TYR A 108 -0.72 14.76 -7.83
N ALA A 109 -0.66 15.98 -8.39
CA ALA A 109 -0.79 17.22 -7.64
C ALA A 109 -2.12 17.27 -6.88
N TRP A 110 -3.21 16.90 -7.56
CA TRP A 110 -4.54 16.77 -6.96
C TRP A 110 -4.57 15.70 -5.87
N ALA A 111 -4.08 14.49 -6.12
CA ALA A 111 -4.08 13.42 -5.13
C ALA A 111 -3.28 13.80 -3.87
N ARG A 112 -2.09 14.37 -4.05
CA ARG A 112 -1.24 14.84 -2.94
C ARG A 112 -1.95 15.86 -2.06
N ASP A 113 -2.70 16.78 -2.66
CA ASP A 113 -3.47 17.80 -1.92
C ASP A 113 -4.74 17.21 -1.28
N TYR A 114 -5.46 16.37 -2.02
CA TYR A 114 -6.73 15.79 -1.61
C TYR A 114 -6.59 14.84 -0.41
N PHE A 115 -5.59 13.94 -0.43
CA PHE A 115 -5.40 12.92 0.60
C PHE A 115 -4.62 13.44 1.81
N SER A 116 -5.31 14.17 2.69
CA SER A 116 -4.88 14.32 4.08
C SER A 116 -5.05 13.01 4.86
N VAL A 117 -4.39 12.88 6.01
CA VAL A 117 -4.55 11.71 6.89
C VAL A 117 -6.00 11.58 7.38
N GLU A 118 -6.65 12.69 7.68
CA GLU A 118 -8.06 12.73 8.10
C GLU A 118 -8.98 12.25 6.98
N ARG A 119 -8.75 12.72 5.74
CA ARG A 119 -9.57 12.30 4.61
C ARG A 119 -9.34 10.83 4.28
N LEU A 120 -8.10 10.35 4.34
CA LEU A 120 -7.76 8.94 4.20
C LEU A 120 -8.53 8.10 5.23
N ARG A 121 -8.54 8.51 6.50
CA ARG A 121 -9.30 7.85 7.57
C ARG A 121 -10.80 7.79 7.24
N THR A 122 -11.40 8.88 6.76
CA THR A 122 -12.80 8.89 6.34
C THR A 122 -13.07 7.92 5.18
N LEU A 123 -12.18 7.88 4.17
CA LEU A 123 -12.35 7.02 3.00
C LEU A 123 -12.16 5.54 3.32
N LEU A 124 -11.18 5.22 4.16
CA LEU A 124 -10.89 3.87 4.64
C LEU A 124 -11.99 3.34 5.58
N GLY A 125 -12.77 4.23 6.18
CA GLY A 125 -13.97 3.88 6.93
C GLY A 125 -13.72 3.64 8.42
N PRO A 126 -14.77 3.27 9.17
CA PRO A 126 -14.81 3.31 10.63
C PRO A 126 -13.77 2.41 11.31
N GLU A 127 -13.37 1.33 10.66
CA GLU A 127 -12.39 0.37 11.18
C GLU A 127 -10.99 1.00 11.35
N THR A 128 -10.71 2.10 10.64
CA THR A 128 -9.44 2.84 10.74
C THR A 128 -9.52 4.05 11.67
N ALA A 129 -10.68 4.30 12.30
CA ALA A 129 -10.94 5.55 13.02
C ALA A 129 -9.93 5.84 14.14
N HIS A 130 -9.48 4.79 14.84
CA HIS A 130 -8.55 4.87 15.96
C HIS A 130 -7.13 4.39 15.62
N LEU A 131 -6.91 4.00 14.36
CA LEU A 131 -5.62 3.45 13.92
C LEU A 131 -4.65 4.57 13.51
N PRO A 132 -3.34 4.41 13.82
CA PRO A 132 -2.31 5.26 13.24
C PRO A 132 -2.27 5.09 11.72
N ILE A 133 -2.25 6.22 11.00
CA ILE A 133 -2.15 6.26 9.54
C ILE A 133 -0.98 7.17 9.19
N GLU A 134 -0.04 6.64 8.43
CA GLU A 134 1.07 7.40 7.87
C GLU A 134 0.92 7.52 6.35
N ARG A 135 1.31 8.67 5.82
CA ARG A 135 1.27 8.97 4.39
C ARG A 135 2.64 9.42 3.93
N PHE A 136 3.15 8.77 2.90
CA PHE A 136 4.45 9.02 2.29
C PHE A 136 4.24 9.46 0.84
N GLU A 137 4.87 10.57 0.46
CA GLU A 137 4.82 11.07 -0.91
C GLU A 137 5.95 10.45 -1.75
N LEU A 138 5.62 9.99 -2.95
CA LEU A 138 6.55 9.38 -3.90
C LEU A 138 6.48 10.16 -5.23
N PRO A 139 7.02 11.39 -5.29
CA PRO A 139 6.81 12.31 -6.41
C PRO A 139 7.32 11.77 -7.74
N ASN A 140 8.47 11.08 -7.74
CA ASN A 140 9.04 10.47 -8.94
C ASN A 140 8.18 9.34 -9.53
N LEU A 141 7.23 8.82 -8.75
CA LEU A 141 6.30 7.76 -9.15
C LEU A 141 4.87 8.30 -9.32
N ARG A 142 4.64 9.61 -9.14
CA ARG A 142 3.31 10.22 -9.13
C ARG A 142 2.36 9.51 -8.14
N ALA A 143 2.91 9.09 -7.01
CA ALA A 143 2.24 8.19 -6.09
C ALA A 143 2.26 8.66 -4.63
N LEU A 144 1.31 8.13 -3.86
CA LEU A 144 1.25 8.20 -2.42
C LEU A 144 1.26 6.77 -1.88
N ASN A 145 2.03 6.54 -0.83
CA ASN A 145 1.99 5.31 -0.07
C ASN A 145 1.39 5.59 1.31
N VAL A 146 0.36 4.84 1.68
CA VAL A 146 -0.35 4.98 2.95
C VAL A 146 -0.17 3.69 3.74
N VAL A 147 0.24 3.82 5.00
CA VAL A 147 0.37 2.69 5.92
C VAL A 147 -0.66 2.84 7.02
N VAL A 148 -1.54 1.85 7.15
CA VAL A 148 -2.52 1.77 8.24
C VAL A 148 -2.02 0.72 9.24
N HIS A 149 -1.64 1.18 10.43
CA HIS A 149 -1.06 0.30 11.44
C HIS A 149 -2.15 -0.50 12.17
N GLY A 150 -1.94 -1.80 12.31
CA GLY A 150 -2.83 -2.69 13.08
C GLY A 150 -4.17 -3.02 12.44
N LEU A 151 -4.42 -2.66 11.17
CA LEU A 151 -5.69 -2.97 10.49
C LEU A 151 -5.97 -4.48 10.41
N LEU A 152 -4.92 -5.30 10.40
CA LEU A 152 -5.00 -6.76 10.28
C LEU A 152 -4.67 -7.48 11.61
N GLY A 153 -4.75 -6.77 12.75
CA GLY A 153 -4.42 -7.31 14.06
C GLY A 153 -2.93 -7.65 14.20
N ASP A 154 -2.64 -8.89 14.61
CA ASP A 154 -1.26 -9.43 14.68
C ASP A 154 -0.80 -10.04 13.34
N GLY A 155 -1.57 -9.87 12.26
CA GLY A 155 -1.28 -10.35 10.91
C GLY A 155 -2.35 -11.30 10.37
N VAL A 156 -2.16 -11.73 9.11
CA VAL A 156 -3.15 -12.50 8.32
C VAL A 156 -3.77 -13.66 9.09
N ALA A 157 -2.97 -14.41 9.85
CA ALA A 157 -3.43 -15.58 10.61
C ALA A 157 -4.26 -15.24 11.86
N SER A 158 -4.19 -13.99 12.35
CA SER A 158 -5.03 -13.46 13.44
C SER A 158 -6.24 -12.67 12.95
N SER A 159 -6.27 -12.33 11.66
CA SER A 159 -7.27 -11.42 11.10
C SER A 159 -8.60 -12.15 10.89
N THR A 160 -9.66 -11.64 11.52
CA THR A 160 -11.04 -12.10 11.32
C THR A 160 -11.71 -11.48 10.08
N ARG A 161 -10.98 -10.66 9.32
CA ARG A 161 -11.50 -9.94 8.16
C ARG A 161 -11.69 -10.88 6.96
N PRO A 162 -12.74 -10.67 6.15
CA PRO A 162 -12.87 -11.32 4.85
C PRO A 162 -11.67 -11.05 3.92
N ASP A 163 -11.07 -9.87 4.02
CA ASP A 163 -9.82 -9.49 3.34
C ASP A 163 -8.66 -9.44 4.34
N ALA A 164 -8.20 -10.61 4.77
CA ALA A 164 -7.15 -10.75 5.78
C ALA A 164 -5.76 -10.28 5.31
N GLN A 165 -5.58 -10.04 4.01
CA GLN A 165 -4.32 -9.59 3.39
C GLN A 165 -4.40 -8.14 2.90
N ALA A 166 -5.49 -7.43 3.17
CA ALA A 166 -5.76 -6.09 2.64
C ALA A 166 -5.62 -5.99 1.09
N LYS A 167 -5.86 -7.08 0.34
CA LYS A 167 -5.73 -7.11 -1.12
C LYS A 167 -6.85 -6.36 -1.83
N GLY A 168 -8.04 -6.33 -1.23
CA GLY A 168 -9.20 -5.58 -1.71
C GLY A 168 -9.21 -4.12 -1.29
N LEU A 169 -8.36 -3.72 -0.33
CA LEU A 169 -8.36 -2.36 0.23
C LEU A 169 -8.15 -1.26 -0.83
N GLY A 170 -7.28 -1.49 -1.81
CA GLY A 170 -7.04 -0.57 -2.92
C GLY A 170 -8.30 -0.34 -3.76
N GLU A 171 -8.99 -1.42 -4.14
CA GLU A 171 -10.25 -1.32 -4.89
C GLU A 171 -11.38 -0.72 -4.05
N TYR A 172 -11.41 -1.02 -2.74
CA TYR A 172 -12.34 -0.40 -1.81
C TYR A 172 -12.21 1.12 -1.80
N VAL A 173 -10.98 1.65 -1.69
CA VAL A 173 -10.73 3.09 -1.76
C VAL A 173 -11.04 3.65 -3.15
N ARG A 174 -10.63 2.96 -4.23
CA ARG A 174 -10.95 3.37 -5.62
C ARG A 174 -12.46 3.44 -5.88
N SER A 175 -13.27 2.64 -5.20
CA SER A 175 -14.73 2.66 -5.35
C SER A 175 -15.41 3.88 -4.72
N ARG A 176 -14.71 4.63 -3.85
CA ARG A 176 -15.31 5.77 -3.16
C ARG A 176 -15.61 6.89 -4.14
N MET A 177 -16.87 7.32 -4.15
CA MET A 177 -17.33 8.47 -4.90
C MET A 177 -16.85 9.74 -4.21
N VAL A 178 -16.17 10.63 -4.94
CA VAL A 178 -15.70 11.92 -4.46
C VAL A 178 -15.90 13.00 -5.52
N ASP A 179 -15.79 14.26 -5.15
CA ASP A 179 -15.86 15.37 -6.10
C ASP A 179 -14.49 15.58 -6.73
N ILE A 180 -14.38 15.26 -8.04
CA ILE A 180 -13.12 15.27 -8.79
C ILE A 180 -13.17 16.43 -9.80
N PRO A 181 -12.11 17.25 -9.93
CA PRO A 181 -12.01 18.27 -10.98
C PRO A 181 -12.28 17.66 -12.36
N GLN A 182 -13.20 18.26 -13.13
CA GLN A 182 -13.59 17.72 -14.45
C GLN A 182 -12.39 17.57 -15.39
N SER A 183 -11.42 18.48 -15.31
CA SER A 183 -10.18 18.44 -16.10
C SER A 183 -9.36 17.15 -15.93
N LEU A 184 -9.53 16.41 -14.82
CA LEU A 184 -8.86 15.13 -14.58
C LEU A 184 -9.65 13.92 -15.11
N LEU A 185 -10.95 14.12 -15.39
CA LEU A 185 -11.83 13.07 -15.90
C LEU A 185 -11.87 13.06 -17.43
N ASP A 186 -11.65 14.21 -18.05
CA ASP A 186 -11.72 14.41 -19.50
C ASP A 186 -10.43 13.99 -20.24
N THR A 187 -9.43 13.52 -19.50
CA THR A 187 -8.12 13.12 -20.05
C THR A 187 -8.12 11.71 -20.69
N HIS A 188 -9.29 11.17 -21.08
CA HIS A 188 -9.46 9.85 -21.71
C HIS A 188 -10.39 9.91 -22.92
#